data_AF-A0A392T659-F1
#
_entry.id   AF-A0A392T659-F1
#
_cell.length_a   1.000
_cell.length_b   1.000
_cell.length_c   1.000
_cell.angle_alpha   90.00
_cell.angle_beta   90.00
_cell.angle_gamma   90.00
#
_symmetry.space_group_name_H-M   'P 1'
#
loop_
_entity.id
_entity.type
_entity.pdbx_description
1 polymer ?
#
loop_
_entity_poly.entity_id
_entity_poly.type
_entity_poly.pdbx_seq_one_letter_code
_entity_poly.pdbx_strand_id
1 'polypeptide(L)' 'MLNGPIYTRMVKEFWMKAEVFDELSARMEEEELVRKNPTLKGKSREEMGLNPFSGTVI' A
#
# COMPACT_ATOMS: atom_id res chain seq x y z
N MET A 1 27.88 16.91 -0.67
CA MET A 1 26.55 17.54 -0.80
C MET A 1 25.74 16.74 -1.82
N LEU A 2 24.58 16.22 -1.42
CA LEU A 2 23.64 15.48 -2.28
C LEU A 2 22.82 16.44 -3.16
N ASN A 3 23.49 17.32 -3.91
CA ASN A 3 22.82 18.28 -4.78
C ASN A 3 23.19 17.97 -6.23
N GLY A 4 22.38 17.11 -6.84
CA GLY A 4 22.55 16.62 -8.21
C GLY A 4 21.51 15.54 -8.57
N PRO A 5 21.56 14.95 -9.78
CA PRO A 5 20.56 14.00 -10.30
C PRO A 5 20.33 12.76 -9.40
N ILE A 6 21.25 12.49 -8.48
CA ILE A 6 21.12 11.45 -7.45
C ILE A 6 19.98 11.77 -6.47
N TYR A 7 19.80 13.04 -6.07
CA TYR A 7 18.73 13.44 -5.17
C TYR A 7 17.36 13.27 -5.83
N THR A 8 17.21 13.73 -7.08
CA THR A 8 15.96 13.56 -7.83
C THR A 8 15.63 12.10 -8.05
N ARG A 9 16.63 11.27 -8.33
CA ARG A 9 16.45 9.82 -8.51
C ARG A 9 16.13 9.11 -7.21
N MET A 10 16.79 9.46 -6.10
CA MET A 10 16.46 8.93 -4.78
C MET A 10 15.05 9.33 -4.37
N VAL A 11 14.68 10.61 -4.50
CA VAL A 11 13.31 11.06 -4.18
C VAL A 11 12.30 10.35 -5.08
N LYS A 12 12.55 10.17 -6.37
CA LYS A 12 11.65 9.43 -7.26
C LYS A 12 11.55 7.94 -6.91
N GLU A 13 12.66 7.27 -6.63
CA GLU A 13 12.66 5.85 -6.23
C GLU A 13 12.04 5.64 -4.85
N PHE A 14 12.23 6.59 -3.93
CA PHE A 14 11.63 6.58 -2.60
C PHE A 14 10.13 6.90 -2.68
N TRP A 15 9.73 7.86 -3.52
CA TRP A 15 8.34 8.20 -3.77
C TRP A 15 7.64 7.05 -4.50
N MET A 16 8.23 6.37 -5.49
CA MET A 16 7.66 5.15 -6.09
C MET A 16 7.51 3.97 -5.12
N LYS A 17 8.27 3.95 -4.02
CA LYS A 17 8.13 2.95 -2.96
C LYS A 17 7.19 3.41 -1.85
N ALA A 18 6.95 4.72 -1.72
CA ALA A 18 6.07 5.34 -0.73
C ALA A 18 4.65 5.59 -1.28
N GLU A 19 4.51 5.90 -2.57
CA GLU A 19 3.32 5.67 -3.39
C GLU A 19 3.19 4.15 -3.55
N VAL A 20 2.20 3.44 -3.02
CA VAL A 20 1.00 3.86 -2.30
C VAL A 20 0.62 2.66 -1.44
N PHE A 21 1.11 2.60 -0.20
CA PHE A 21 0.35 1.99 0.89
C PHE A 21 -0.49 3.10 1.53
N ASP A 22 -1.33 3.76 0.72
CA ASP A 22 -2.35 4.65 1.26
C ASP A 22 -3.56 3.80 1.67
N GLU A 23 -4.44 4.39 2.47
CA GLU A 23 -5.62 3.69 2.94
C GLU A 23 -6.53 3.24 1.78
N LEU A 24 -6.56 3.99 0.68
CA LEU A 24 -7.39 3.70 -0.48
C LEU A 24 -6.90 2.46 -1.23
N SER A 25 -5.61 2.31 -1.45
CA SER A 25 -5.00 1.16 -2.11
C SER A 25 -5.14 -0.09 -1.27
N ALA A 26 -4.93 0.02 0.06
CA ALA A 26 -5.17 -1.06 1.00
C ALA A 26 -6.63 -1.53 0.96
N ARG A 27 -7.59 -0.59 0.93
CA ARG A 27 -9.02 -0.90 0.80
C ARG A 27 -9.38 -1.50 -0.55
N MET A 28 -8.82 -0.99 -1.65
CA MET A 28 -9.06 -1.56 -2.99
C MET A 28 -8.55 -3.00 -3.08
N GLU A 29 -7.42 -3.30 -2.47
CA GLU A 29 -6.86 -4.66 -2.40
C GLU A 29 -7.79 -5.62 -1.63
N GLU A 30 -8.31 -5.19 -0.48
CA GLU A 30 -9.32 -5.94 0.28
C GLU A 30 -10.60 -6.16 -0.52
N GLU A 31 -11.14 -5.11 -1.13
CA GLU A 31 -12.36 -5.18 -1.94
C GLU A 31 -12.20 -6.11 -3.14
N GLU A 32 -11.04 -6.09 -3.80
CA GLU A 32 -10.77 -6.98 -4.93
C GLU A 32 -10.69 -8.45 -4.48
N LEU A 33 -10.08 -8.72 -3.33
CA LEU A 33 -10.03 -10.06 -2.74
C LEU A 33 -11.39 -10.56 -2.31
N VAL A 34 -12.21 -9.71 -1.68
CA VAL A 34 -13.59 -10.06 -1.31
C VAL A 34 -14.44 -10.29 -2.56
N ARG A 35 -14.23 -9.52 -3.64
CA ARG A 35 -14.92 -9.74 -4.92
C ARG A 35 -14.55 -11.09 -5.54
N LYS A 36 -13.28 -11.50 -5.45
CA LYS A 36 -12.80 -12.80 -5.93
C LYS A 36 -13.24 -13.94 -5.01
N ASN A 37 -13.30 -13.71 -3.71
CA ASN A 37 -13.69 -14.69 -2.70
C ASN A 37 -14.61 -14.04 -1.64
N PRO A 38 -15.94 -14.14 -1.81
CA PRO A 38 -16.91 -13.53 -0.91
C PRO A 38 -16.83 -14.03 0.54
N THR A 39 -16.22 -15.19 0.79
CA THR A 39 -16.03 -15.74 2.15
C THR A 39 -15.03 -14.97 3.00
N LEU A 40 -14.24 -14.08 2.36
CA LEU A 40 -13.31 -13.19 3.04
C LEU A 40 -14.00 -11.94 3.57
N LYS A 41 -15.27 -11.70 3.24
CA LYS A 41 -16.03 -10.54 3.72
C LYS A 41 -16.10 -10.54 5.25
N GLY A 42 -15.62 -9.47 5.87
CA GLY A 42 -15.61 -9.29 7.33
C GLY A 42 -14.42 -9.91 8.06
N LYS A 43 -13.47 -10.52 7.33
CA LYS A 43 -12.18 -10.98 7.89
C LYS A 43 -11.19 -9.82 7.99
N SER A 44 -10.19 -9.95 8.86
CA SER A 44 -9.08 -8.99 8.93
C SER A 44 -8.13 -9.16 7.73
N ARG A 45 -7.31 -8.13 7.43
CA ARG A 45 -6.28 -8.21 6.39
C ARG A 45 -5.36 -9.43 6.55
N GLU A 46 -4.93 -9.67 7.78
CA GLU A 46 -4.04 -10.79 8.12
C GLU A 46 -4.73 -12.14 7.82
N GLU A 47 -6.01 -12.27 8.14
CA GLU A 47 -6.82 -13.46 7.83
C GLU A 47 -7.08 -13.64 6.33
N MET A 48 -7.06 -12.54 5.56
CA MET A 48 -7.09 -12.58 4.08
C MET A 48 -5.71 -12.89 3.48
N GLY A 49 -4.66 -13.00 4.29
CA GLY A 49 -3.27 -13.19 3.84
C GLY A 49 -2.62 -11.92 3.29
N LEU A 50 -3.21 -10.76 3.56
CA LEU A 50 -2.66 -9.45 3.21
C LEU A 50 -1.70 -8.96 4.27
N ASN A 51 -0.73 -8.16 3.83
CA ASN A 51 0.17 -7.48 4.76
C ASN A 51 -0.60 -6.48 5.64
N PRO A 52 -0.19 -6.32 6.91
CA PRO A 52 -0.79 -5.33 7.80
C PRO A 52 -0.59 -3.93 7.20
N PHE A 53 -1.64 -3.13 7.24
CA PHE A 53 -1.58 -1.75 6.80
C PHE A 53 -0.86 -0.92 7.88
N SER A 54 0.32 -0.40 7.55
CA SER A 54 1.13 0.46 8.42
C SER A 54 1.09 1.94 8.02
N GLY A 55 0.19 2.31 7.11
CA GLY A 55 0.02 3.69 6.66
C GLY A 55 -0.62 4.57 7.74
N THR A 56 -0.33 5.86 7.68
CA THR A 56 -1.00 6.88 8.52
C THR A 56 -2.41 7.13 7.99
N VAL A 57 -3.41 6.94 8.85
CA VAL A 57 -4.76 7.49 8.63
C VAL A 57 -4.64 9.01 8.76
N ILE A 58 -4.98 9.74 7.69
CA ILE A 58 -4.92 11.22 7.67
C ILE A 58 -6.25 11.79 8.15
#